data_AF-A0A939P0F2-F1
#
_entry.id   AF-A0A939P0F2-F1
#
_cell.length_a   1.000
_cell.length_b   1.000
_cell.length_c   1.000
_cell.angle_alpha   90.00
_cell.angle_beta   90.00
_cell.angle_gamma   90.00
#
_symmetry.space_group_name_H-M   'P 1'
#
loop_
_entity.id
_entity.type
_entity.pdbx_description
1 polymer ?
#
loop_
_entity_poly.entity_id
_entity_poly.type
_entity_poly.pdbx_seq_one_letter_code
_entity_poly.pdbx_strand_id
1 'polypeptide(L)'
;MFMDRLFNETQRLAAIFSALEALRLADECGNPRGWASPFGLLQIIRCCAGILELSSCVAKAGYRECDRETLEEIASETRKVLYSVQAQVAA
;
A
#
# COMPACT_ATOMS: atom_id res chain seq x y z
N MET A 1 -4.76 5.17 -16.80
CA MET A 1 -4.72 3.71 -16.99
C MET A 1 -4.87 3.03 -15.61
N PHE A 2 -5.31 1.77 -15.50
CA PHE A 2 -5.35 1.11 -14.18
C PHE A 2 -3.93 0.93 -13.62
N MET A 3 -2.96 0.64 -14.49
CA MET A 3 -1.55 0.52 -14.12
C MET A 3 -0.94 1.81 -13.58
N ASP A 4 -1.27 2.98 -14.12
CA ASP A 4 -0.77 4.25 -13.56
C ASP A 4 -1.26 4.43 -12.12
N ARG A 5 -2.53 4.10 -11.86
CA ARG A 5 -3.10 4.17 -10.51
C ARG A 5 -2.47 3.14 -9.59
N LEU A 6 -2.22 1.93 -10.09
CA LEU A 6 -1.58 0.85 -9.33
C LEU A 6 -0.17 1.27 -8.93
N PHE A 7 0.60 1.81 -9.88
CA PHE A 7 1.93 2.33 -9.62
C PHE A 7 1.93 3.45 -8.58
N ASN A 8 0.99 4.40 -8.68
CA ASN A 8 0.86 5.49 -7.71
C ASN A 8 0.52 4.99 -6.30
N GLU A 9 -0.36 3.99 -6.16
CA GLU A 9 -0.68 3.38 -4.87
C GLU A 9 0.50 2.60 -4.30
N THR A 10 1.26 1.89 -5.13
CA THR A 10 2.50 1.21 -4.71
C THR A 10 3.56 2.22 -4.25
N GLN A 11 3.72 3.35 -4.95
CA GLN A 11 4.61 4.42 -4.53
C GLN A 11 4.16 5.05 -3.21
N ARG A 12 2.86 5.29 -3.04
CA ARG A 12 2.29 5.80 -1.80
C ARG A 12 2.56 4.84 -0.64
N LEU A 13 2.37 3.54 -0.85
CA LEU A 13 2.69 2.51 0.14
C LEU A 13 4.18 2.55 0.54
N ALA A 14 5.08 2.61 -0.44
CA ALA A 14 6.51 2.71 -0.18
C ALA A 14 6.89 3.99 0.59
N ALA A 15 6.27 5.11 0.26
CA ALA A 15 6.53 6.40 0.90
C ALA A 15 6.19 6.37 2.41
N ILE A 16 5.15 5.64 2.83
CA ILE A 16 4.76 5.52 4.24
C ILE A 16 5.88 4.95 5.11
N PHE A 17 6.69 4.03 4.58
CA PHE A 17 7.83 3.45 5.30
C PHE A 17 9.05 4.39 5.37
N SER A 18 9.02 5.55 4.71
CA SER A 18 10.11 6.52 4.75
C SER A 18 10.06 7.41 6.00
N ALA A 19 11.23 7.72 6.55
CA ALA A 19 11.36 8.65 7.67
C ALA A 19 10.87 10.08 7.32
N LEU A 20 11.00 10.47 6.05
CA LEU A 20 10.51 11.76 5.53
C LEU A 20 8.99 11.86 5.63
N GLU A 21 8.27 10.80 5.30
CA GLU A 21 6.81 10.79 5.37
C GLU A 21 6.31 10.81 6.83
N ALA A 22 7.03 10.14 7.73
CA ALA A 22 6.74 10.18 9.16
C ALA A 22 6.85 11.61 9.74
N LEU A 23 7.84 12.38 9.30
CA LEU A 23 8.02 13.79 9.67
C LEU A 23 6.95 14.69 9.01
N ARG A 24 6.58 14.41 7.76
CA ARG A 24 5.53 15.16 7.03
C ARG A 24 4.16 15.01 7.69
N LEU A 25 3.89 13.85 8.29
CA LEU A 25 2.64 13.51 8.96
C LEU A 25 2.68 13.77 10.47
N ALA A 26 3.63 14.60 10.94
CA ALA A 26 3.72 14.92 12.35
C ALA A 26 2.39 15.45 12.91
N ASP A 27 2.08 15.10 14.16
CA ASP A 27 0.88 15.58 14.84
C ASP A 27 0.98 17.08 15.22
N GLU A 28 -0.06 17.61 15.84
CA GLU A 28 -0.12 19.02 16.28
C GLU A 28 1.01 19.40 17.28
N CYS A 29 1.64 18.41 17.91
CA CYS A 29 2.76 18.56 18.82
C CYS A 29 4.13 18.37 18.12
N GLY A 30 4.15 18.10 16.81
CA GLY A 30 5.37 17.86 16.04
C GLY A 30 5.93 16.44 16.18
N ASN A 31 5.19 15.49 16.77
CA ASN A 31 5.66 14.11 16.87
C ASN A 31 5.50 13.41 15.53
N PRO A 32 6.57 12.82 14.96
CA PRO A 32 6.49 12.11 13.69
C PRO A 32 5.52 10.93 13.80
N ARG A 33 4.56 10.86 12.88
CA ARG A 33 3.67 9.70 12.77
C ARG A 33 4.32 8.65 11.89
N GLY A 34 5.16 7.84 12.53
CA GLY A 34 5.75 6.67 11.91
C GLY A 34 4.70 5.68 11.40
N TRP A 35 5.12 4.80 10.50
CA TRP A 35 4.28 3.77 9.90
C TRP A 35 3.58 2.86 10.95
N ALA A 36 4.19 2.67 12.13
CA ALA A 36 3.64 1.89 13.24
C ALA A 36 2.60 2.64 14.10
N SER A 37 2.36 3.93 13.85
CA SER A 37 1.28 4.67 14.52
C SER A 37 -0.09 4.20 14.03
N PRO A 38 -1.19 4.35 14.80
CA PRO A 38 -2.53 3.97 14.35
C PRO A 38 -2.92 4.58 12.99
N PHE A 39 -2.50 5.83 12.74
CA PHE A 39 -2.70 6.49 11.46
C PHE A 39 -1.86 5.87 10.35
N GLY A 40 -0.57 5.57 10.61
CA GLY A 40 0.31 4.90 9.67
C GLY A 40 -0.23 3.53 9.24
N LEU A 41 -0.67 2.72 10.22
CA LEU A 41 -1.27 1.40 9.95
C LEU A 41 -2.54 1.50 9.10
N LEU A 42 -3.40 2.49 9.37
CA LEU A 42 -4.60 2.75 8.56
C LEU A 42 -4.24 3.12 7.11
N GLN A 43 -3.21 3.95 6.91
CA GLN A 43 -2.76 4.33 5.56
C GLN A 43 -2.19 3.13 4.79
N ILE A 44 -1.43 2.25 5.46
CA ILE A 44 -0.92 1.02 4.84
C ILE A 44 -2.07 0.12 4.41
N ILE A 45 -3.03 -0.15 5.29
CA ILE A 45 -4.22 -0.97 4.99
C ILE A 45 -4.96 -0.41 3.77
N ARG A 46 -5.15 0.92 3.73
CA ARG A 46 -5.82 1.60 2.61
C ARG A 46 -5.07 1.43 1.29
N CYS A 47 -3.75 1.63 1.28
CA CYS A 47 -2.95 1.47 0.06
C CYS A 47 -2.97 0.00 -0.42
N CYS A 48 -2.79 -0.95 0.49
CA CYS A 48 -2.87 -2.38 0.16
C CYS A 48 -4.22 -2.76 -0.45
N ALA A 49 -5.34 -2.27 0.10
CA ALA A 49 -6.67 -2.49 -0.47
C ALA A 49 -6.79 -1.91 -1.88
N GLY A 50 -6.31 -0.69 -2.10
CA GLY A 50 -6.31 -0.04 -3.42
C GLY A 50 -5.49 -0.79 -4.47
N ILE A 51 -4.29 -1.26 -4.11
CA ILE A 51 -3.45 -2.07 -5.01
C ILE A 51 -4.19 -3.36 -5.41
N LEU A 52 -4.77 -4.07 -4.45
CA LEU A 52 -5.49 -5.32 -4.73
C LEU A 52 -6.74 -5.10 -5.60
N GLU A 53 -7.48 -4.02 -5.38
CA GLU A 53 -8.62 -3.64 -6.21
C GLU A 53 -8.18 -3.35 -7.65
N LEU A 54 -7.13 -2.55 -7.83
CA LEU A 54 -6.59 -2.20 -9.14
C LEU A 54 -6.02 -3.42 -9.86
N SER A 55 -5.33 -4.32 -9.16
CA SER A 55 -4.90 -5.60 -9.73
C SER A 55 -6.11 -6.43 -10.21
N SER A 56 -7.21 -6.43 -9.45
CA SER A 56 -8.45 -7.09 -9.91
C SER A 56 -9.02 -6.43 -11.17
N CYS A 57 -8.99 -5.11 -11.28
CA CYS A 57 -9.43 -4.38 -12.48
C CYS A 57 -8.59 -4.72 -13.71
N VAL A 58 -7.25 -4.76 -13.58
CA VAL A 58 -6.34 -5.13 -14.69
C VAL A 58 -6.58 -6.57 -15.14
N ALA A 59 -6.76 -7.50 -14.19
CA ALA A 59 -7.09 -8.89 -14.50
C ALA A 59 -8.43 -9.02 -15.23
N LYS A 60 -9.49 -8.32 -14.77
CA LYS A 60 -10.81 -8.29 -15.41
C LYS A 60 -10.77 -7.66 -16.80
N ALA A 61 -9.87 -6.72 -17.04
CA ALA A 61 -9.63 -6.13 -18.36
C ALA A 61 -8.84 -7.06 -19.30
N GLY A 62 -8.44 -8.26 -18.84
CA GLY A 62 -7.72 -9.25 -19.63
C GLY A 62 -6.23 -8.96 -19.78
N TYR A 63 -5.58 -8.40 -18.76
CA TYR A 63 -4.12 -8.23 -18.71
C TYR A 63 -3.55 -7.35 -19.84
N ARG A 64 -4.34 -6.41 -20.36
CA ARG A 64 -3.93 -5.54 -21.48
C ARG A 64 -2.81 -4.57 -21.11
N GLU A 65 -2.71 -4.23 -19.82
CA GLU A 65 -1.80 -3.20 -19.31
C GLU A 65 -0.57 -3.80 -18.58
N CYS A 66 -0.65 -5.07 -18.17
CA CYS A 66 0.37 -5.76 -17.39
C CYS A 66 0.17 -7.27 -17.54
N ASP A 67 1.24 -8.04 -17.68
CA ASP A 67 1.16 -9.48 -17.75
C ASP A 67 0.68 -10.08 -16.42
N ARG A 68 0.15 -11.30 -16.49
CA ARG A 68 -0.46 -11.97 -15.34
C ARG A 68 0.54 -12.25 -14.23
N GLU A 69 1.76 -12.67 -14.56
CA GLU A 69 2.76 -13.11 -13.58
C GLU A 69 3.19 -11.92 -12.72
N THR A 70 3.57 -10.81 -13.35
CA THR A 70 3.90 -9.56 -12.66
C THR A 70 2.74 -9.08 -11.78
N LEU A 71 1.51 -9.13 -12.28
CA LEU A 71 0.33 -8.68 -11.53
C LEU A 71 0.04 -9.56 -10.31
N GLU A 72 0.23 -10.87 -10.43
CA GLU A 72 0.07 -11.84 -9.36
C GLU A 72 1.14 -11.66 -8.28
N GLU A 73 2.39 -11.40 -8.66
CA GLU A 73 3.48 -11.09 -7.73
C GLU A 73 3.18 -9.82 -6.92
N ILE A 74 2.78 -8.73 -7.58
CA ILE A 74 2.39 -7.49 -6.90
C ILE A 74 1.26 -7.75 -5.89
N ALA A 75 0.23 -8.49 -6.30
CA ALA A 75 -0.87 -8.82 -5.40
C ALA A 75 -0.42 -9.72 -4.23
N SER A 76 0.50 -10.66 -4.48
CA SER A 76 1.06 -11.56 -3.47
C SER A 76 1.85 -10.78 -2.41
N GLU A 77 2.79 -9.95 -2.82
CA GLU A 77 3.59 -9.11 -1.90
C GLU A 77 2.71 -8.13 -1.13
N THR A 78 1.71 -7.55 -1.79
CA THR A 78 0.74 -6.66 -1.12
C THR A 78 -0.03 -7.37 -0.01
N ARG A 79 -0.45 -8.63 -0.22
CA ARG A 79 -1.10 -9.43 0.84
C ARG A 79 -0.15 -9.73 1.99
N LYS A 80 1.13 -10.03 1.71
CA LYS A 80 2.13 -10.26 2.76
C LYS A 80 2.27 -9.03 3.65
N VAL A 81 2.40 -7.83 3.07
CA VAL A 81 2.44 -6.56 3.82
C VAL A 81 1.19 -6.39 4.68
N LEU A 82 0.00 -6.60 4.10
CA LEU A 82 -1.27 -6.47 4.82
C LEU A 82 -1.35 -7.43 6.03
N TYR A 83 -0.96 -8.69 5.85
CA TYR A 83 -0.97 -9.68 6.93
C TYR A 83 0.06 -9.38 8.02
N SER A 84 1.25 -8.88 7.65
CA SER A 84 2.23 -8.41 8.63
C SER A 84 1.71 -7.25 9.48
N VAL A 85 0.98 -6.31 8.86
CA VAL A 85 0.34 -5.19 9.57
C VAL A 85 -0.79 -5.68 10.47
N GLN A 86 -1.65 -6.58 9.99
CA GLN A 86 -2.71 -7.18 10.82
C GLN A 86 -2.15 -7.89 12.05
N ALA A 87 -1.05 -8.63 11.90
CA ALA A 87 -0.38 -9.28 13.02
C ALA A 87 0.12 -8.28 14.08
N GLN A 88 0.59 -7.09 13.66
CA GLN A 88 1.00 -6.04 14.60
C GLN A 88 -0.17 -5.36 15.29
N VAL A 89 -1.31 -5.19 14.61
CA VAL A 89 -2.53 -4.62 15.23
C VAL A 89 -3.13 -5.57 16.26
N ALA A 90 -2.97 -6.88 16.07
CA ALA A 90 -3.51 -7.91 16.96
C ALA A 90 -2.60 -8.26 18.15
N ALA A 91 -1.37 -7.74 18.19
CA ALA A 91 -0.37 -7.96 19.25
C ALA A 91 -0.50 -6.92 20.38
#